data_AF-A0A7S1VBX9-F1
#
_entry.id   AF-A0A7S1VBX9-F1
#
_cell.length_a   1.000
_cell.length_b   1.000
_cell.length_c   1.000
_cell.angle_alpha   90.00
_cell.angle_beta   90.00
_cell.angle_gamma   90.00
#
_symmetry.space_group_name_H-M   'P 1'
#
loop_
_entity.id
_entity.type
_entity.pdbx_description
1 polymer ?
#
loop_
_entity_poly.entity_id
_entity_poly.type
_entity_poly.pdbx_seq_one_letter_code
_entity_poly.pdbx_strand_id
1 'polypeptide(L)'
;AVLMAGWLHTNSPIASKRVLELLQELETKWKEQQESGREFPDEYNCRPSEKTYVTAIAAVGSSYDENKAKVALQMLRDLKERAKEGDDAITPSMASYNIVMDVCAKCGTSKSIKVQMEALKIGFAVYKAAKLDPNAKLEPTTFVRILRCVIYLMNRGDESDKLAATLFGEAKKAGMVTFDVCKSLGKATTRMARDKILKDTVNEEGRVDYSNLPIDWKRNVGPERKRSRKYSNGVP
;
A
#
# COMPACT_ATOMS: atom_id res chain seq x y z
N ALA A 1 -15.92 -3.12 10.20
CA ALA A 1 -15.24 -2.29 9.17
C ALA A 1 -15.86 -0.89 9.01
N VAL A 2 -17.19 -0.75 8.85
CA VAL A 2 -17.85 0.54 8.59
C VAL A 2 -17.57 1.60 9.67
N LEU A 3 -17.65 1.22 10.96
CA LEU A 3 -17.35 2.14 12.07
C LEU A 3 -15.88 2.62 12.07
N MET A 4 -14.93 1.74 11.69
CA MET A 4 -13.52 2.12 11.54
C MET A 4 -13.29 3.03 10.35
N ALA A 5 -14.04 2.83 9.25
CA ALA A 5 -13.94 3.66 8.06
C ALA A 5 -14.32 5.13 8.34
N GLY A 6 -15.23 5.39 9.28
CA GLY A 6 -15.56 6.74 9.72
C GLY A 6 -14.35 7.54 10.23
N TRP A 7 -13.33 6.86 10.77
CA TRP A 7 -12.11 7.48 11.29
C TRP A 7 -11.04 7.76 10.22
N LEU A 8 -11.23 7.29 8.97
CA LEU A 8 -10.31 7.59 7.87
C LEU A 8 -10.20 9.08 7.58
N HIS A 9 -11.25 9.84 7.87
CA HIS A 9 -11.40 11.24 7.51
C HIS A 9 -11.24 12.22 8.69
N THR A 10 -11.12 11.72 9.91
CA THR A 10 -11.20 12.60 11.10
C THR A 10 -9.88 13.27 11.46
N ASN A 11 -8.75 12.92 10.81
CA ASN A 11 -7.40 13.46 11.05
C ASN A 11 -7.10 13.70 12.55
N SER A 12 -7.61 12.83 13.43
CA SER A 12 -7.56 13.02 14.87
C SER A 12 -6.39 12.22 15.47
N PRO A 13 -5.63 12.77 16.43
CA PRO A 13 -4.60 12.00 17.12
C PRO A 13 -5.18 10.80 17.89
N ILE A 14 -6.45 10.89 18.30
CA ILE A 14 -7.14 9.81 19.04
C ILE A 14 -7.70 8.74 18.08
N ALA A 15 -7.77 9.03 16.78
CA ALA A 15 -8.30 8.09 15.78
C ALA A 15 -7.57 6.75 15.79
N SER A 16 -6.24 6.77 15.92
CA SER A 16 -5.42 5.54 16.03
C SER A 16 -5.86 4.69 17.23
N LYS A 17 -5.91 5.30 18.41
CA LYS A 17 -6.31 4.63 19.65
C LYS A 17 -7.73 4.05 19.53
N ARG A 18 -8.69 4.84 19.06
CA ARG A 18 -10.08 4.39 18.95
C ARG A 18 -10.26 3.27 17.94
N VAL A 19 -9.54 3.31 16.82
CA VAL A 19 -9.56 2.25 15.81
C VAL A 19 -9.00 0.94 16.38
N LEU A 20 -7.93 1.01 17.17
CA LEU A 20 -7.36 -0.15 17.84
C LEU A 20 -8.31 -0.72 18.90
N GLU A 21 -8.95 0.12 19.71
CA GLU A 21 -9.99 -0.30 20.67
C GLU A 21 -11.14 -1.01 19.95
N LEU A 22 -11.65 -0.44 18.84
CA LEU A 22 -12.73 -1.05 18.06
C LEU A 22 -12.32 -2.39 17.42
N LEU A 23 -11.07 -2.53 16.99
CA LEU A 23 -10.56 -3.79 16.47
C LEU A 23 -10.45 -4.84 17.59
N GLN A 24 -9.96 -4.46 18.77
CA GLN A 24 -9.90 -5.34 19.93
C GLN A 24 -11.29 -5.77 20.41
N GLU A 25 -12.25 -4.83 20.49
CA GLU A 25 -13.65 -5.14 20.82
C GLU A 25 -14.25 -6.16 19.82
N LEU A 26 -13.95 -6.01 18.53
CA LEU A 26 -14.40 -6.94 17.49
C LEU A 26 -13.78 -8.33 17.67
N GLU A 27 -12.48 -8.39 17.96
CA GLU A 27 -11.76 -9.64 18.20
C GLU A 27 -12.26 -10.37 19.45
N THR A 28 -12.51 -9.65 20.55
CA THR A 28 -13.08 -10.21 21.77
C THR A 28 -14.45 -10.82 21.50
N LYS A 29 -15.34 -10.07 20.83
CA LYS A 29 -16.67 -10.58 20.47
C LYS A 29 -16.60 -11.80 19.57
N TRP A 30 -15.67 -11.83 18.62
CA TRP A 30 -15.48 -13.01 17.77
C TRP A 30 -15.07 -14.24 18.58
N LYS A 31 -14.14 -14.10 19.54
CA LYS A 31 -13.75 -15.21 20.43
C LYS A 31 -14.92 -15.71 21.27
N GLU A 32 -15.70 -14.79 21.86
CA GLU A 32 -16.91 -15.13 22.61
C GLU A 32 -17.93 -15.88 21.74
N GLN A 33 -18.11 -15.48 20.48
CA GLN A 33 -18.98 -16.17 19.53
C GLN A 33 -18.49 -17.60 19.27
N GLN A 34 -17.18 -17.80 19.06
CA GLN A 34 -16.59 -19.13 18.87
C GLN A 34 -16.77 -20.03 20.09
N GLU A 35 -16.55 -19.49 21.31
CA GLU A 35 -16.70 -20.24 22.57
C GLU A 35 -18.15 -20.58 22.88
N SER A 36 -19.10 -19.72 22.48
CA SER A 36 -20.53 -19.95 22.72
C SER A 36 -21.10 -21.16 21.96
N GLY A 37 -20.42 -21.61 20.90
CA GLY A 37 -20.86 -22.69 20.02
C GLY A 37 -22.17 -22.41 19.26
N ARG A 38 -22.71 -21.19 19.33
CA ARG A 38 -23.95 -20.80 18.64
C ARG A 38 -23.62 -20.39 17.21
N GLU A 39 -24.45 -20.84 16.27
CA GLU A 39 -24.43 -20.29 14.92
C GLU A 39 -25.05 -18.89 14.94
N PHE A 40 -24.30 -17.91 14.44
CA PHE A 40 -24.79 -16.55 14.23
C PHE A 40 -25.05 -16.36 12.74
N PRO A 41 -26.20 -15.79 12.34
CA PRO A 41 -26.41 -15.35 10.96
C PRO A 41 -25.27 -14.42 10.51
N ASP A 42 -24.93 -14.45 9.21
CA ASP A 42 -23.81 -13.68 8.65
C ASP A 42 -23.84 -12.18 9.01
N GLU A 43 -25.04 -11.59 9.11
CA GLU A 43 -25.23 -10.19 9.48
C GLU A 43 -24.83 -9.84 10.94
N TYR A 44 -24.78 -10.85 11.82
CA TYR A 44 -24.36 -10.74 13.21
C TYR A 44 -22.97 -11.35 13.46
N ASN A 45 -22.34 -11.91 12.43
CA ASN A 45 -21.01 -12.50 12.52
C ASN A 45 -19.97 -11.38 12.68
N CYS A 46 -19.28 -11.39 13.82
CA CYS A 46 -18.27 -10.40 14.16
C CYS A 46 -16.85 -10.80 13.70
N ARG A 47 -16.70 -11.85 12.87
CA ARG A 47 -15.40 -12.33 12.39
C ARG A 47 -14.59 -11.22 11.70
N PRO A 48 -13.39 -10.88 12.21
CA PRO A 48 -12.48 -10.00 11.51
C PRO A 48 -12.06 -10.60 10.16
N SER A 49 -11.88 -9.75 9.15
CA SER A 49 -11.37 -10.13 7.83
C SER A 49 -10.16 -9.30 7.47
N GLU A 50 -9.44 -9.68 6.41
CA GLU A 50 -8.34 -8.88 5.87
C GLU A 50 -8.76 -7.42 5.64
N LYS A 51 -9.96 -7.20 5.08
CA LYS A 51 -10.52 -5.87 4.84
C LYS A 51 -10.68 -5.06 6.12
N THR A 52 -11.02 -5.70 7.23
CA THR A 52 -11.12 -5.06 8.54
C THR A 52 -9.76 -4.50 8.97
N TYR A 53 -8.70 -5.32 8.88
CA TYR A 53 -7.34 -4.91 9.20
C TYR A 53 -6.82 -3.83 8.25
N VAL A 54 -7.01 -3.98 6.95
CA VAL A 54 -6.61 -2.96 5.95
C VAL A 54 -7.25 -1.62 6.27
N THR A 55 -8.54 -1.61 6.62
CA THR A 55 -9.27 -0.39 7.01
C THR A 55 -8.69 0.21 8.29
N ALA A 56 -8.40 -0.63 9.28
CA ALA A 56 -7.84 -0.20 10.55
C ALA A 56 -6.43 0.40 10.39
N ILE A 57 -5.54 -0.27 9.64
CA ILE A 57 -4.20 0.23 9.29
C ILE A 57 -4.29 1.56 8.54
N ALA A 58 -5.21 1.67 7.58
CA ALA A 58 -5.43 2.91 6.84
C ALA A 58 -5.81 4.07 7.77
N ALA A 59 -6.68 3.82 8.76
CA ALA A 59 -7.12 4.82 9.73
C ALA A 59 -6.00 5.21 10.71
N VAL A 60 -5.21 4.24 11.18
CA VAL A 60 -3.96 4.50 11.94
C VAL A 60 -3.04 5.43 11.14
N GLY A 61 -2.89 5.19 9.84
CA GLY A 61 -2.08 6.02 8.96
C GLY A 61 -2.55 7.47 8.81
N SER A 62 -3.83 7.75 9.00
CA SER A 62 -4.40 9.11 8.98
C SER A 62 -4.24 9.85 10.31
N SER A 63 -3.84 9.17 11.39
CA SER A 63 -3.58 9.82 12.68
C SER A 63 -2.28 10.65 12.68
N TYR A 64 -2.11 11.52 13.67
CA TYR A 64 -0.85 12.26 13.90
C TYR A 64 0.17 11.51 14.76
N ASP A 65 -0.08 10.24 15.10
CA ASP A 65 0.81 9.44 15.94
C ASP A 65 2.16 9.15 15.25
N GLU A 66 3.27 9.50 15.88
CA GLU A 66 4.61 9.22 15.35
C GLU A 66 4.94 7.72 15.27
N ASN A 67 4.26 6.90 16.07
CA ASN A 67 4.41 5.44 16.07
C ASN A 67 3.53 4.74 15.01
N LYS A 68 2.75 5.47 14.20
CA LYS A 68 1.81 4.88 13.22
C LYS A 68 2.43 3.82 12.31
N ALA A 69 3.70 3.95 11.93
CA ALA A 69 4.40 2.97 11.10
C ALA A 69 4.66 1.65 11.85
N LYS A 70 5.02 1.72 13.13
CA LYS A 70 5.23 0.54 13.99
C LYS A 70 3.92 -0.19 14.25
N VAL A 71 2.88 0.58 14.58
CA VAL A 71 1.54 0.04 14.80
C VAL A 71 1.04 -0.66 13.53
N ALA A 72 1.17 -0.02 12.36
CA ALA A 72 0.80 -0.62 11.08
C ALA A 72 1.59 -1.91 10.78
N LEU A 73 2.90 -1.94 11.08
CA LEU A 73 3.71 -3.15 10.93
C LEU A 73 3.26 -4.26 11.88
N GLN A 74 2.96 -3.93 13.14
CA GLN A 74 2.50 -4.91 14.11
C GLN A 74 1.18 -5.54 13.67
N MET A 75 0.21 -4.73 13.24
CA MET A 75 -1.07 -5.23 12.73
C MET A 75 -0.90 -6.16 11.52
N LEU A 76 0.05 -5.88 10.62
CA LEU A 76 0.36 -6.78 9.50
C LEU A 76 1.01 -8.09 9.98
N ARG A 77 1.82 -8.06 11.05
CA ARG A 77 2.38 -9.28 11.65
C ARG A 77 1.29 -10.12 12.30
N ASP A 78 0.39 -9.49 13.04
CA ASP A 78 -0.74 -10.18 13.68
C ASP A 78 -1.62 -10.85 12.62
N LEU A 79 -1.90 -10.14 11.51
CA LEU A 79 -2.61 -10.68 10.36
C LEU A 79 -1.91 -11.93 9.77
N LYS A 80 -0.58 -11.88 9.63
CA LYS A 80 0.23 -13.00 9.12
C LYS A 80 0.28 -14.18 10.09
N GLU A 81 0.38 -13.93 11.38
CA GLU A 81 0.47 -14.97 12.41
C GLU A 81 -0.83 -15.75 12.46
N ARG A 82 -1.96 -15.06 12.57
CA ARG A 82 -3.27 -15.71 12.61
C ARG A 82 -3.63 -16.43 11.30
N ALA A 83 -3.19 -15.93 10.14
CA ALA A 83 -3.37 -16.67 8.88
C ALA A 83 -2.61 -18.02 8.88
N LYS A 84 -1.46 -18.10 9.55
CA LYS A 84 -0.72 -19.37 9.72
C LYS A 84 -1.43 -20.34 10.68
N GLU A 85 -2.23 -19.82 11.60
CA GLU A 85 -3.08 -20.62 12.50
C GLU A 85 -4.32 -21.21 11.78
N GLY A 86 -4.51 -20.90 10.49
CA GLY A 86 -5.57 -21.45 9.65
C GLY A 86 -6.80 -20.55 9.48
N ASP A 87 -6.73 -19.29 9.89
CA ASP A 87 -7.82 -18.33 9.64
C ASP A 87 -7.71 -17.73 8.22
N ASP A 88 -8.33 -18.41 7.25
CA ASP A 88 -8.25 -18.00 5.84
C ASP A 88 -8.83 -16.59 5.57
N ALA A 89 -9.80 -16.14 6.37
CA ALA A 89 -10.51 -14.88 6.17
C ALA A 89 -9.63 -13.63 6.35
N ILE A 90 -8.47 -13.80 6.98
CA ILE A 90 -7.51 -12.76 7.28
C ILE A 90 -6.19 -12.94 6.55
N THR A 91 -6.11 -13.85 5.56
CA THR A 91 -4.89 -14.05 4.79
C THR A 91 -4.43 -12.72 4.18
N PRO A 92 -3.21 -12.24 4.49
CA PRO A 92 -2.69 -11.01 3.92
C PRO A 92 -2.57 -11.09 2.40
N SER A 93 -3.15 -10.13 1.70
CA SER A 93 -2.95 -9.89 0.27
C SER A 93 -1.98 -8.72 0.04
N MET A 94 -1.68 -8.44 -1.22
CA MET A 94 -0.90 -7.26 -1.59
C MET A 94 -1.54 -5.95 -1.09
N ALA A 95 -2.87 -5.89 -0.88
CA ALA A 95 -3.53 -4.72 -0.30
C ALA A 95 -3.04 -4.43 1.13
N SER A 96 -2.88 -5.47 1.96
CA SER A 96 -2.37 -5.39 3.33
C SER A 96 -0.93 -4.87 3.38
N TYR A 97 -0.06 -5.33 2.48
CA TYR A 97 1.30 -4.81 2.38
C TYR A 97 1.34 -3.36 1.87
N ASN A 98 0.57 -3.06 0.82
CA ASN A 98 0.52 -1.73 0.20
C ASN A 98 0.03 -0.66 1.17
N ILE A 99 -0.95 -0.97 2.02
CA ILE A 99 -1.45 0.02 2.98
C ILE A 99 -0.39 0.35 4.05
N VAL A 100 0.38 -0.63 4.54
CA VAL A 100 1.47 -0.38 5.51
C VAL A 100 2.57 0.48 4.89
N MET A 101 2.96 0.23 3.63
CA MET A 101 3.91 1.10 2.92
C MET A 101 3.38 2.53 2.78
N ASP A 102 2.08 2.71 2.51
CA ASP A 102 1.48 4.04 2.49
C ASP A 102 1.51 4.74 3.84
N VAL A 103 1.24 4.01 4.94
CA VAL A 103 1.37 4.53 6.31
C VAL A 103 2.79 5.00 6.57
N CYS A 104 3.80 4.21 6.17
CA CYS A 104 5.20 4.58 6.31
C CYS A 104 5.50 5.89 5.56
N ALA A 105 5.06 6.01 4.31
CA ALA A 105 5.26 7.22 3.52
C ALA A 105 4.61 8.45 4.16
N LYS A 106 3.45 8.31 4.81
CA LYS A 106 2.79 9.39 5.56
C LYS A 106 3.56 9.86 6.80
N CYS A 107 4.57 9.13 7.27
CA CYS A 107 5.46 9.61 8.34
C CYS A 107 6.39 10.74 7.89
N GLY A 108 6.46 11.04 6.58
CA GLY A 108 7.22 12.18 6.07
C GLY A 108 6.72 13.55 6.57
N THR A 109 5.52 13.61 7.16
CA THR A 109 5.03 14.82 7.81
C THR A 109 5.59 15.02 9.22
N SER A 110 6.26 14.01 9.82
CA SER A 110 6.94 14.18 11.11
C SER A 110 8.16 15.07 10.94
N LYS A 111 8.43 15.92 11.95
CA LYS A 111 9.64 16.74 12.02
C LYS A 111 10.87 15.94 12.49
N SER A 112 10.67 14.70 12.96
CA SER A 112 11.72 13.85 13.50
C SER A 112 12.36 13.00 12.40
N ILE A 113 13.62 13.27 12.09
CA ILE A 113 14.41 12.46 11.16
C ILE A 113 14.49 10.99 11.62
N LYS A 114 14.50 10.74 12.94
CA LYS A 114 14.51 9.39 13.50
C LYS A 114 13.23 8.63 13.12
N VAL A 115 12.07 9.28 13.22
CA VAL A 115 10.77 8.71 12.84
C VAL A 115 10.73 8.45 11.34
N GLN A 116 11.22 9.38 10.51
CA GLN A 116 11.28 9.20 9.07
C GLN A 116 12.19 8.03 8.65
N MET A 117 13.40 7.94 9.22
CA MET A 117 14.34 6.85 8.97
C MET A 117 13.79 5.50 9.41
N GLU A 118 13.11 5.45 10.55
CA GLU A 118 12.48 4.23 11.05
C GLU A 118 11.33 3.79 10.14
N ALA A 119 10.45 4.71 9.74
CA ALA A 119 9.39 4.44 8.78
C ALA A 119 9.95 3.98 7.42
N LEU A 120 11.09 4.50 6.98
CA LEU A 120 11.75 4.08 5.75
C LEU A 120 12.22 2.62 5.85
N LYS A 121 12.89 2.27 6.97
CA LYS A 121 13.33 0.89 7.25
C LYS A 121 12.14 -0.07 7.26
N ILE A 122 11.05 0.31 7.93
CA ILE A 122 9.80 -0.49 7.97
C ILE A 122 9.24 -0.66 6.56
N GLY A 123 9.09 0.43 5.79
CA GLY A 123 8.55 0.39 4.43
C GLY A 123 9.33 -0.56 3.52
N PHE A 124 10.67 -0.53 3.57
CA PHE A 124 11.51 -1.46 2.80
C PHE A 124 11.46 -2.90 3.33
N ALA A 125 11.35 -3.11 4.63
CA ALA A 125 11.17 -4.44 5.20
C ALA A 125 9.83 -5.06 4.75
N VAL A 126 8.75 -4.28 4.75
CA VAL A 126 7.42 -4.68 4.28
C VAL A 126 7.43 -4.98 2.78
N TYR A 127 8.09 -4.14 1.97
CA TYR A 127 8.28 -4.40 0.55
C TYR A 127 9.02 -5.72 0.30
N LYS A 128 10.14 -5.96 1.00
CA LYS A 128 10.89 -7.23 0.91
C LYS A 128 10.03 -8.43 1.33
N ALA A 129 9.26 -8.29 2.40
CA ALA A 129 8.37 -9.34 2.87
C ALA A 129 7.27 -9.65 1.84
N ALA A 130 6.68 -8.64 1.18
CA ALA A 130 5.68 -8.83 0.13
C ALA A 130 6.25 -9.63 -1.05
N LYS A 131 7.50 -9.35 -1.47
CA LYS A 131 8.16 -10.10 -2.57
C LYS A 131 8.34 -11.59 -2.29
N LEU A 132 8.39 -11.98 -1.01
CA LEU A 132 8.61 -13.35 -0.58
C LEU A 132 7.31 -14.07 -0.22
N ASP A 133 6.18 -13.35 -0.17
CA ASP A 133 4.90 -13.91 0.22
C ASP A 133 4.15 -14.42 -1.02
N PRO A 134 3.87 -15.74 -1.13
CA PRO A 134 3.18 -16.31 -2.28
C PRO A 134 1.75 -15.77 -2.47
N ASN A 135 1.13 -15.24 -1.40
CA ASN A 135 -0.19 -14.65 -1.44
C ASN A 135 -0.17 -13.15 -1.84
N ALA A 136 1.02 -12.52 -1.87
CA ALA A 136 1.19 -11.12 -2.22
C ALA A 136 1.81 -10.98 -3.63
N LYS A 137 0.97 -11.10 -4.66
CA LYS A 137 1.39 -10.80 -6.03
C LYS A 137 1.66 -9.29 -6.16
N LEU A 138 2.91 -8.93 -6.50
CA LEU A 138 3.28 -7.54 -6.74
C LEU A 138 2.41 -6.90 -7.83
N GLU A 139 2.13 -5.61 -7.65
CA GLU A 139 1.37 -4.80 -8.59
C GLU A 139 2.13 -3.50 -8.91
N PRO A 140 1.81 -2.80 -10.02
CA PRO A 140 2.36 -1.47 -10.27
C PRO A 140 2.16 -0.48 -9.11
N THR A 141 1.03 -0.61 -8.41
CA THR A 141 0.71 0.19 -7.22
C THR A 141 1.74 -0.01 -6.11
N THR A 142 2.32 -1.20 -5.97
CA THR A 142 3.37 -1.50 -5.00
C THR A 142 4.61 -0.65 -5.22
N PHE A 143 5.07 -0.53 -6.47
CA PHE A 143 6.21 0.32 -6.83
C PHE A 143 5.93 1.79 -6.55
N VAL A 144 4.70 2.25 -6.82
CA VAL A 144 4.27 3.61 -6.46
C VAL A 144 4.34 3.84 -4.94
N ARG A 145 3.86 2.89 -4.12
CA ARG A 145 3.88 3.02 -2.65
C ARG A 145 5.29 3.05 -2.09
N ILE A 146 6.17 2.14 -2.51
CA ILE A 146 7.55 2.13 -2.01
C ILE A 146 8.37 3.33 -2.53
N LEU A 147 8.12 3.82 -3.75
CA LEU A 147 8.70 5.08 -4.22
C LEU A 147 8.19 6.28 -3.41
N ARG A 148 6.95 6.28 -2.94
CA ARG A 148 6.46 7.31 -2.01
C ARG A 148 7.23 7.32 -0.69
N CYS A 149 7.65 6.17 -0.17
CA CYS A 149 8.55 6.14 0.99
C CYS A 149 9.85 6.90 0.69
N VAL A 150 10.45 6.72 -0.49
CA VAL A 150 11.65 7.47 -0.90
C VAL A 150 11.34 8.97 -1.04
N ILE A 151 10.24 9.34 -1.69
CA ILE A 151 9.84 10.74 -1.92
C ILE A 151 9.65 11.50 -0.60
N TYR A 152 9.02 10.88 0.39
CA TYR A 152 8.57 11.58 1.60
C TYR A 152 9.47 11.38 2.82
N LEU A 153 10.34 10.37 2.84
CA LEU A 153 11.17 10.04 4.01
C LEU A 153 12.68 10.27 3.77
N MET A 154 13.05 10.75 2.59
CA MET A 154 14.44 11.03 2.24
C MET A 154 14.59 12.43 1.66
N ASN A 155 15.74 13.05 1.95
CA ASN A 155 16.17 14.21 1.20
C ASN A 155 16.56 13.79 -0.22
N ARG A 156 16.18 14.61 -1.20
CA ARG A 156 16.51 14.37 -2.61
C ARG A 156 18.03 14.50 -2.81
N GLY A 157 18.64 13.50 -3.42
CA GLY A 157 20.08 13.44 -3.70
C GLY A 157 20.54 12.05 -4.11
N ASP A 158 21.84 11.79 -4.03
CA ASP A 158 22.45 10.56 -4.55
C ASP A 158 21.85 9.27 -3.97
N GLU A 159 21.52 9.25 -2.67
CA GLU A 159 20.93 8.08 -2.03
C GLU A 159 19.49 7.83 -2.49
N SER A 160 18.65 8.87 -2.57
CA SER A 160 17.30 8.75 -3.10
C SER A 160 17.32 8.34 -4.57
N ASP A 161 18.28 8.86 -5.34
CA ASP A 161 18.49 8.53 -6.75
C ASP A 161 18.84 7.06 -6.95
N LYS A 162 19.79 6.53 -6.17
CA LYS A 162 20.19 5.11 -6.21
C LYS A 162 19.02 4.18 -5.84
N LEU A 163 18.28 4.50 -4.79
CA LEU A 163 17.15 3.68 -4.35
C LEU A 163 16.00 3.72 -5.37
N ALA A 164 15.63 4.90 -5.85
CA ALA A 164 14.57 5.05 -6.84
C ALA A 164 14.93 4.38 -8.18
N ALA A 165 16.19 4.48 -8.62
CA ALA A 165 16.69 3.76 -9.79
C ALA A 165 16.62 2.24 -9.62
N THR A 166 16.97 1.73 -8.42
CA THR A 166 16.88 0.29 -8.11
C THR A 166 15.44 -0.18 -8.16
N LEU A 167 14.52 0.51 -7.48
CA LEU A 167 13.09 0.18 -7.47
C LEU A 167 12.47 0.25 -8.87
N PHE A 168 12.85 1.24 -9.68
CA PHE A 168 12.40 1.33 -11.06
C PHE A 168 12.98 0.21 -11.93
N GLY A 169 14.24 -0.16 -11.73
CA GLY A 169 14.85 -1.33 -12.36
C GLY A 169 14.10 -2.62 -12.05
N GLU A 170 13.65 -2.80 -10.80
CA GLU A 170 12.79 -3.91 -10.42
C GLU A 170 11.41 -3.84 -11.09
N ALA A 171 10.78 -2.65 -11.18
CA ALA A 171 9.52 -2.46 -11.88
C ALA A 171 9.61 -2.82 -13.37
N LYS A 172 10.72 -2.45 -14.03
CA LYS A 172 11.02 -2.82 -15.42
C LYS A 172 11.10 -4.33 -15.59
N LYS A 173 11.90 -5.01 -14.76
CA LYS A 173 12.04 -6.47 -14.78
C LYS A 173 10.71 -7.18 -14.53
N ALA A 174 9.87 -6.60 -13.69
CA ALA A 174 8.53 -7.10 -13.40
C ALA A 174 7.49 -6.76 -14.48
N GLY A 175 7.83 -5.98 -15.51
CA GLY A 175 6.87 -5.52 -16.52
C GLY A 175 5.73 -4.65 -15.96
N MET A 176 5.99 -3.91 -14.88
CA MET A 176 5.02 -3.16 -14.09
C MET A 176 5.21 -1.63 -14.18
N VAL A 177 5.89 -1.14 -15.22
CA VAL A 177 6.09 0.30 -15.42
C VAL A 177 4.83 0.94 -15.98
N THR A 178 4.16 1.74 -15.16
CA THR A 178 2.98 2.54 -15.54
C THR A 178 3.28 4.03 -15.48
N PHE A 179 2.29 4.84 -15.90
CA PHE A 179 2.31 6.29 -15.75
C PHE A 179 2.69 6.74 -14.33
N ASP A 180 2.02 6.17 -13.34
CA ASP A 180 2.22 6.53 -11.93
C ASP A 180 3.59 6.13 -11.41
N VAL A 181 4.14 5.00 -11.88
CA VAL A 181 5.51 4.58 -11.52
C VAL A 181 6.54 5.57 -12.05
N CYS A 182 6.45 5.97 -13.33
CA CYS A 182 7.33 6.99 -13.91
C CYS A 182 7.18 8.35 -13.23
N LYS A 183 5.93 8.77 -12.95
CA LYS A 183 5.65 10.03 -12.24
C LYS A 183 6.24 10.02 -10.83
N SER A 184 6.16 8.89 -10.12
CA SER A 184 6.74 8.72 -8.79
C SER A 184 8.25 8.70 -8.83
N LEU A 185 8.86 8.02 -9.82
CA LEU A 185 10.30 8.07 -10.07
C LEU A 185 10.80 9.50 -10.26
N GLY A 186 10.13 10.30 -11.09
CA GLY A 186 10.54 11.68 -11.35
C GLY A 186 10.48 12.60 -10.13
N LYS A 187 9.61 12.28 -9.15
CA LYS A 187 9.56 12.97 -7.86
C LYS A 187 10.63 12.48 -6.89
N ALA A 188 10.98 11.20 -6.96
CA ALA A 188 11.96 10.56 -6.06
C ALA A 188 13.42 10.86 -6.44
N THR A 189 13.68 11.27 -7.68
CA THR A 189 15.02 11.42 -8.25
C THR A 189 15.35 12.85 -8.60
N THR A 190 16.62 13.26 -8.61
CA THR A 190 17.10 14.52 -9.22
C THR A 190 16.80 14.55 -10.73
N ARG A 191 16.78 15.75 -11.34
CA ARG A 191 16.58 15.87 -12.80
C ARG A 191 17.64 15.08 -13.57
N MET A 192 18.91 15.21 -13.18
CA MET A 192 20.02 14.50 -13.83
C MET A 192 19.87 12.98 -13.74
N ALA A 193 19.55 12.45 -12.56
CA ALA A 193 19.34 11.01 -12.41
C ALA A 193 18.10 10.53 -13.18
N ARG A 194 17.00 11.28 -13.14
CA ARG A 194 15.78 10.96 -13.89
C ARG A 194 16.06 10.87 -15.38
N ASP A 195 16.73 11.87 -15.95
CA ASP A 195 17.00 11.95 -17.38
C ASP A 195 17.96 10.81 -17.81
N LYS A 196 18.89 10.41 -16.92
CA LYS A 196 19.73 9.22 -17.11
C LYS A 196 18.95 7.90 -17.08
N ILE A 197 17.98 7.75 -16.16
CA ILE A 197 17.19 6.52 -15.98
C ILE A 197 16.18 6.34 -17.11
N LEU A 198 15.56 7.44 -17.54
CA LEU A 198 14.49 7.49 -18.55
C LEU A 198 15.00 7.87 -19.94
N LYS A 199 16.32 7.72 -20.18
CA LYS A 199 16.94 8.01 -21.47
C LYS A 199 16.13 7.36 -22.60
N ASP A 200 15.94 8.12 -23.70
CA ASP A 200 15.22 7.72 -24.90
C ASP A 200 13.70 7.50 -24.72
N THR A 201 13.16 7.73 -23.52
CA THR A 201 11.71 7.63 -23.20
C THR A 201 11.08 8.98 -22.86
N VAL A 202 11.82 10.07 -23.01
CA VAL A 202 11.33 11.44 -22.81
C VAL A 202 11.19 12.16 -24.15
N ASN A 203 10.12 12.93 -24.31
CA ASN A 203 9.90 13.78 -25.48
C ASN A 203 10.78 15.05 -25.41
N GLU A 204 10.70 15.89 -26.45
CA GLU A 204 11.44 17.17 -26.53
C GLU A 204 11.13 18.13 -25.37
N GLU A 205 9.96 17.99 -24.73
CA GLU A 205 9.56 18.76 -23.54
C GLU A 205 10.10 18.18 -22.21
N GLY A 206 10.87 17.08 -22.27
CA GLY A 206 11.38 16.36 -21.09
C GLY A 206 10.29 15.64 -20.28
N ARG A 207 9.13 15.38 -20.90
CA ARG A 207 8.04 14.57 -20.34
C ARG A 207 8.18 13.13 -20.84
N VAL A 208 7.83 12.17 -19.98
CA VAL A 208 7.86 10.75 -20.37
C VAL A 208 6.84 10.50 -21.47
N ASP A 209 7.29 9.99 -22.60
CA ASP A 209 6.43 9.50 -23.66
C ASP A 209 6.05 8.04 -23.36
N TYR A 210 4.83 7.86 -22.85
CA TYR A 210 4.30 6.56 -22.47
C TYR A 210 4.02 5.64 -23.66
N SER A 211 3.80 6.23 -24.85
CA SER A 211 3.61 5.45 -26.07
C SER A 211 4.91 4.77 -26.48
N ASN A 212 6.04 5.44 -26.24
CA ASN A 212 7.39 4.99 -26.58
C ASN A 212 8.08 4.17 -25.48
N LEU A 213 7.38 3.82 -24.39
CA LEU A 213 7.95 2.93 -23.38
C LEU A 213 8.14 1.51 -23.97
N PRO A 214 9.31 0.87 -23.73
CA PRO A 214 9.56 -0.49 -24.15
C PRO A 214 8.45 -1.45 -23.70
N ILE A 215 7.99 -2.30 -24.62
CA ILE A 215 6.83 -3.18 -24.39
C ILE A 215 7.08 -4.14 -23.22
N ASP A 216 8.31 -4.61 -23.07
CA ASP A 216 8.75 -5.46 -21.96
C ASP A 216 8.62 -4.76 -20.60
N TRP A 217 8.72 -3.44 -20.52
CA TRP A 217 8.54 -2.69 -19.26
C TRP A 217 7.07 -2.62 -18.83
N LYS A 218 6.13 -2.80 -19.77
CA LYS A 218 4.66 -2.75 -19.54
C LYS A 218 3.96 -4.09 -19.76
N ARG A 219 4.70 -5.20 -19.91
CA ARG A 219 4.18 -6.49 -20.36
C ARG A 219 3.15 -7.13 -19.41
N ASN A 220 3.14 -6.75 -18.13
CA ASN A 220 2.23 -7.31 -17.11
C ASN A 220 1.10 -6.35 -16.72
N VAL A 221 0.96 -5.23 -17.44
CA VAL A 221 -0.21 -4.35 -17.39
C VAL A 221 -0.98 -4.54 -18.69
N GLY A 222 -1.94 -5.46 -18.69
CA GLY A 222 -2.73 -5.80 -19.87
C GLY A 222 -3.42 -4.57 -20.50
N PRO A 223 -3.70 -4.59 -21.81
CA PRO A 223 -4.37 -3.49 -22.49
C PRO A 223 -5.77 -3.25 -21.90
N GLU A 224 -6.09 -1.98 -21.68
CA GLU A 224 -7.37 -1.36 -21.34
C GLU A 224 -8.55 -2.28 -20.96
N ARG A 225 -9.11 -2.05 -19.76
CA ARG A 225 -10.54 -2.29 -19.53
C ARG A 225 -11.33 -1.46 -20.54
N LYS A 226 -11.77 -2.07 -21.64
CA LYS A 226 -12.81 -1.51 -22.50
C LYS A 226 -13.99 -1.18 -21.60
N ARG A 227 -14.29 0.11 -21.41
CA ARG A 227 -15.58 0.52 -20.85
C ARG A 227 -16.64 -0.08 -21.77
N SER A 228 -17.34 -1.09 -21.28
CA SER A 228 -18.52 -1.65 -21.92
C SER A 228 -19.54 -0.51 -22.08
N ARG A 229 -19.58 0.12 -23.25
CA ARG A 229 -20.78 0.83 -23.71
C ARG A 229 -21.86 -0.25 -23.84
N LYS A 230 -22.70 -0.38 -22.81
CA LYS A 230 -23.99 -1.03 -22.99
C LYS A 230 -24.79 -0.14 -23.92
N TYR A 231 -24.92 -0.58 -25.17
CA TYR A 231 -26.08 -0.26 -25.97
C TYR A 231 -27.30 -0.85 -25.27
N SER A 232 -28.27 0.01 -24.95
CA SER A 232 -29.67 -0.39 -24.81
C SER A 232 -30.44 0.27 -25.95
N ASN A 233 -30.42 -0.39 -27.10
CA ASN A 233 -31.40 -0.21 -28.16
C ASN A 233 -32.68 -0.94 -27.75
N GLY A 234 -33.82 -0.22 -27.76
CA GLY A 234 -35.18 -0.77 -27.86
C GLY A 234 -35.60 -1.63 -26.66
N VAL A 235 -36.86 -1.80 -26.30
CA VAL A 235 -38.13 -1.97 -27.05
C VAL A 235 -39.21 -1.96 -25.94
N PRO A 236 -40.53 -1.78 -26.18
CA PRO A 236 -41.25 -1.52 -27.43
C PRO A 236 -41.81 -0.10 -27.56
#